data_AF-M6AHF4-F1
#
_entry.id   AF-M6AHF4-F1
#
_cell.length_a   1.000
_cell.length_b   1.000
_cell.length_c   1.000
_cell.angle_alpha   90.00
_cell.angle_beta   90.00
_cell.angle_gamma   90.00
#
_symmetry.space_group_name_H-M   'P 1'
#
loop_
_entity.id
_entity.type
_entity.pdbx_description
1 polymer ?
#
loop_
_entity_poly.entity_id
_entity_poly.type
_entity_poly.pdbx_seq_one_letter_code
_entity_poly.pdbx_strand_id
1 'polypeptide(L)' 'MDSESGYCQGCFRTIDEIGNWSRYSDAERENLFLKLKVRKEEIFSKGSNKSNL' A
#
# COMPACT_ATOMS: atom_id res chain seq x y z
N MET A 1 -10.15 -2.48 -3.80
CA MET A 1 -8.84 -3.12 -4.08
C MET A 1 -8.50 -2.82 -5.52
N ASP A 2 -7.28 -2.42 -5.83
CA ASP A 2 -6.82 -2.30 -7.21
C ASP A 2 -6.41 -3.68 -7.73
N SER A 3 -6.90 -4.02 -8.93
CA SER A 3 -6.73 -5.36 -9.51
C SER A 3 -5.31 -5.61 -10.01
N GLU A 4 -4.56 -4.56 -10.36
CA GLU A 4 -3.20 -4.68 -10.89
C GLU A 4 -2.16 -4.80 -9.77
N SER A 5 -2.25 -3.93 -8.75
CA SER A 5 -1.29 -3.88 -7.63
C SER A 5 -1.67 -4.75 -6.43
N GLY A 6 -2.95 -5.14 -6.30
CA GLY A 6 -3.44 -5.85 -5.12
C GLY A 6 -3.48 -5.00 -3.84
N TYR A 7 -3.41 -3.66 -3.97
CA TYR A 7 -3.47 -2.73 -2.84
C TYR A 7 -4.76 -1.92 -2.80
N CYS A 8 -5.18 -1.51 -1.61
CA CYS A 8 -6.23 -0.52 -1.44
C CYS A 8 -5.79 0.84 -1.99
N GLN A 9 -6.62 1.48 -2.81
CA GLN A 9 -6.31 2.76 -3.47
C GLN A 9 -6.22 3.96 -2.52
N GLY A 10 -6.68 3.83 -1.27
CA GLY A 10 -6.55 4.89 -0.26
C GLY A 10 -5.40 4.66 0.72
N CYS A 11 -5.30 3.45 1.29
CA CYS A 11 -4.34 3.16 2.36
C CYS A 11 -3.12 2.34 1.91
N PHE A 12 -3.09 1.86 0.65
CA PHE A 12 -1.98 1.11 0.06
C PHE A 12 -1.64 -0.22 0.76
N ARG A 13 -2.58 -0.72 1.57
CA ARG A 13 -2.50 -2.01 2.26
C ARG A 13 -3.13 -3.12 1.43
N THR A 14 -2.70 -4.36 1.67
CA THR A 14 -3.42 -5.56 1.21
C THR A 14 -4.66 -5.80 2.07
N ILE A 15 -5.54 -6.73 1.66
CA ILE A 15 -6.76 -7.07 2.41
C ILE A 15 -6.40 -7.74 3.73
N ASP A 16 -5.35 -8.57 3.72
CA ASP A 16 -4.84 -9.25 4.91
C ASP A 16 -4.25 -8.27 5.92
N GLU A 17 -3.51 -7.26 5.45
CA GLU A 17 -2.97 -6.20 6.30
C GLU A 17 -4.09 -5.35 6.93
N ILE A 18 -5.20 -5.14 6.22
CA ILE A 18 -6.38 -4.45 6.75
C ILE A 18 -7.08 -5.32 7.81
N GLY A 19 -7.34 -6.59 7.49
CA GLY A 19 -8.05 -7.52 8.38
C GLY A 19 -7.27 -7.85 9.66
N ASN A 20 -5.94 -7.88 9.59
CA ASN A 20 -5.08 -8.20 10.74
C ASN A 20 -4.60 -6.97 11.53
N TRP A 21 -4.99 -5.75 11.16
CA TRP A 21 -4.45 -4.52 11.75
C TRP A 21 -4.50 -4.47 13.29
N SER A 22 -5.62 -4.93 13.87
CA SER A 22 -5.79 -4.97 15.33
C SER A 22 -4.89 -5.99 16.03
N ARG A 23 -4.37 -6.99 15.29
CA ARG A 23 -3.51 -8.06 15.80
C ARG A 23 -2.03 -7.74 15.71
N TYR A 24 -1.64 -6.75 14.90
CA TYR A 24 -0.25 -6.35 14.77
C TYR A 24 0.26 -5.70 16.07
N SER A 25 1.45 -6.13 16.46
CA SER A 25 2.29 -5.43 17.43
C SER A 25 2.72 -4.07 16.89
N ASP A 26 3.19 -3.19 17.77
CA ASP A 26 3.64 -1.87 17.36
C ASP A 26 4.85 -1.94 16.40
N ALA A 27 5.77 -2.88 16.61
CA ALA A 27 6.87 -3.13 15.69
C ALA A 27 6.40 -3.57 14.29
N GLU A 28 5.37 -4.41 14.19
CA GLU A 28 4.78 -4.79 12.91
C GLU A 28 4.08 -3.61 12.23
N ARG A 29 3.40 -2.76 13.01
CA ARG A 29 2.77 -1.53 12.49
C ARG A 29 3.79 -0.56 11.94
N GLU A 30 4.89 -0.33 12.65
CA GLU A 30 6.01 0.51 12.20
C GLU A 30 6.62 -0.02 10.90
N ASN A 31 6.93 -1.31 10.85
CA ASN A 31 7.43 -1.97 9.65
C ASN A 31 6.44 -1.85 8.48
N LEU A 32 5.13 -2.00 8.73
CA LEU A 32 4.12 -1.80 7.71
C LEU A 32 4.12 -0.35 7.22
N PHE A 33 4.21 0.65 8.10
CA PHE A 33 4.27 2.05 7.67
C PHE A 33 5.44 2.35 6.74
N LEU A 34 6.61 1.76 6.97
CA LEU A 34 7.75 1.87 6.06
C LEU A 34 7.44 1.28 4.68
N LYS A 35 6.84 0.10 4.63
CA LYS A 35 6.39 -0.51 3.36
C LYS A 35 5.37 0.35 2.63
N LEU A 36 4.42 0.95 3.35
CA LEU A 36 3.39 1.81 2.76
C LEU A 36 3.96 3.08 2.12
N LYS A 37 5.04 3.65 2.66
CA LYS A 37 5.72 4.80 2.04
C LYS A 37 6.29 4.41 0.67
N VAL A 38 7.01 3.30 0.59
CA VAL A 38 7.58 2.80 -0.66
C VAL A 38 6.49 2.49 -1.69
N ARG A 39 5.43 1.78 -1.29
CA ARG A 39 4.30 1.45 -2.19
C ARG A 39 3.62 2.71 -2.75
N LYS A 40 3.43 3.74 -1.91
CA LYS A 40 2.90 5.04 -2.35
C LYS A 40 3.79 5.64 -3.43
N GLU A 41 5.09 5.75 -3.17
CA GLU A 41 6.06 6.32 -4.12
C GLU A 41 6.06 5.55 -5.45
N GLU A 42 6.05 4.23 -5.43
CA GLU A 42 5.98 3.39 -6.62
C GLU A 42 4.69 3.63 -7.42
N ILE A 43 3.53 3.71 -6.75
CA ILE A 43 2.24 3.91 -7.40
C ILE A 43 2.14 5.31 -7.99
N PHE A 44 2.55 6.34 -7.26
CA PHE A 44 2.58 7.70 -7.79
C PHE A 44 3.56 7.85 -8.96
N SER A 45 4.73 7.20 -8.89
CA SER A 45 5.72 7.21 -9.97
C SER A 45 5.21 6.48 -11.22
N LYS A 46 4.46 5.37 -11.05
CA LYS A 46 3.81 4.65 -12.14
C LYS A 46 2.63 5.44 -12.73
N GLY A 47 1.85 6.12 -11.90
CA GLY A 47 0.72 6.96 -12.32
C GLY A 47 1.14 8.11 -13.23
N SER A 48 2.26 8.78 -12.90
CA SER A 48 2.84 9.86 -13.72
C SER A 48 3.33 9.40 -15.10
N ASN A 49 3.57 8.10 -15.29
CA ASN A 49 3.97 7.53 -16.57
C ASN A 49 2.79 7.02 -17.41
N LYS A 50 1.60 6.85 -16.81
CA LYS A 50 0.38 6.39 -17.52
C LYS A 50 -0.41 7.53 -18.19
N SER A 51 -0.04 8.80 -17.99
CA SER A 51 -0.73 9.98 -18.53
C SER A 51 -0.27 10.45 -19.92
N ASN A 52 0.47 9.61 -20.67
CA ASN A 52 0.93 9.91 -22.05
C ASN A 52 0.43 8.91 -23.11
N LEU A 53 -0.73 8.27 -22.89
CA LEU A 53 -1.48 7.56 -23.95
C LEU A 53 -2.91 8.08 -24.05
#